data_AF-A0A1W9Q7B6-F1
#
_entry.id   AF-A0A1W9Q7B6-F1
#
_cell.length_a   1.000
_cell.length_b   1.000
_cell.length_c   1.000
_cell.angle_alpha   90.00
_cell.angle_beta   90.00
_cell.angle_gamma   90.00
#
_symmetry.space_group_name_H-M   'P 1'
#
loop_
_entity.id
_entity.type
_entity.pdbx_description
1 polymer ?
#
loop_
_entity_poly.entity_id
_entity_poly.type
_entity_poly.pdbx_seq_one_letter_code
_entity_poly.pdbx_strand_id
1 'polypeptide(L)'
;MKPSLILINPWITDFAAYDLWSKPVGLLYLAAHLRKRGCSVHLIDCLDVHHPLMKEKGPLPLPKRRSYGTGKFWREKVSKPPPLKDIPRPYSRYGLWPKIVEQELAEIDSPSAILVTSLMTYWYPGVQEVIRLAKKIHPGVPVILGGIYARLCSEHAAIHSGADTGRALIMSA
;
A
#
# COMPACT_ATOMS: atom_id res chain seq x y z
N MET A 1 -17.03 -10.17 19.78
CA MET A 1 -16.15 -9.03 19.40
C MET A 1 -16.37 -8.69 17.93
N LYS A 2 -16.28 -7.41 17.58
CA LYS A 2 -16.37 -6.92 16.19
C LYS A 2 -15.06 -7.25 15.45
N PRO A 3 -15.05 -7.99 14.32
CA PRO A 3 -13.80 -8.30 13.62
C PRO A 3 -13.08 -7.02 13.20
N SER A 4 -11.79 -6.92 13.50
CA SER A 4 -10.95 -5.76 13.13
C SER A 4 -10.16 -6.07 11.86
N LEU A 5 -10.21 -5.19 10.88
CA LEU A 5 -9.59 -5.39 9.56
C LEU A 5 -8.69 -4.20 9.22
N ILE A 6 -7.48 -4.49 8.76
CA ILE A 6 -6.56 -3.48 8.21
C ILE A 6 -6.64 -3.53 6.69
N LEU A 7 -6.96 -2.42 6.06
CA LEU A 7 -7.00 -2.27 4.61
C LEU A 7 -5.85 -1.35 4.18
N ILE A 8 -5.01 -1.82 3.27
CA ILE A 8 -3.76 -1.14 2.91
C ILE A 8 -3.73 -0.81 1.41
N ASN A 9 -3.54 0.47 1.11
CA ASN A 9 -3.06 0.90 -0.21
C ASN A 9 -1.53 0.98 -0.17
N PRO A 10 -0.81 0.11 -0.90
CA PRO A 10 0.64 -0.03 -0.77
C PRO A 10 1.39 1.16 -1.39
N TRP A 11 2.70 1.22 -1.10
CA TRP A 11 3.61 2.12 -1.79
C TRP A 11 3.67 1.85 -3.30
N ILE A 12 4.09 2.88 -4.04
CA ILE A 12 4.51 2.73 -5.44
C ILE A 12 6.03 2.69 -5.48
N THR A 13 6.60 1.67 -6.13
CA THR A 13 8.03 1.64 -6.47
C THR A 13 8.19 1.80 -7.98
N ASP A 14 8.77 2.92 -8.40
CA ASP A 14 8.85 3.28 -9.83
C ASP A 14 9.92 4.34 -10.11
N PHE A 15 10.15 4.62 -11.39
CA PHE A 15 10.92 5.77 -11.86
C PHE A 15 10.16 7.08 -11.73
N ALA A 16 8.83 7.05 -11.81
CA ALA A 16 7.97 8.24 -11.72
C ALA A 16 6.56 7.88 -11.22
N ALA A 17 6.09 8.60 -10.20
CA ALA A 17 4.69 8.58 -9.78
C ALA A 17 4.24 10.00 -9.42
N TYR A 18 2.98 10.30 -9.73
CA TYR A 18 2.36 11.61 -9.49
C TYR A 18 1.00 11.42 -8.86
N ASP A 19 0.67 12.33 -7.96
CA ASP A 19 -0.65 12.42 -7.38
C ASP A 19 -1.53 13.26 -8.31
N LEU A 20 -2.25 12.57 -9.20
CA LEU A 20 -3.30 13.14 -10.04
C LEU A 20 -4.67 12.76 -9.45
N TRP A 21 -4.87 13.08 -8.17
CA TRP A 21 -5.99 12.59 -7.37
C TRP A 21 -6.00 11.07 -7.25
N SER A 22 -4.81 10.48 -7.10
CA SER A 22 -4.69 9.03 -7.01
C SER A 22 -5.26 8.56 -5.67
N LYS A 23 -6.40 7.88 -5.72
CA LYS A 23 -7.05 7.30 -4.54
C LYS A 23 -7.42 5.84 -4.79
N PRO A 24 -7.30 4.96 -3.79
CA PRO A 24 -7.59 3.53 -3.93
C PRO A 24 -9.10 3.29 -3.88
N VAL A 25 -9.85 3.79 -4.86
CA VAL A 25 -11.33 3.83 -4.86
C VAL A 25 -11.94 2.46 -4.59
N GLY A 26 -11.42 1.40 -5.22
CA GLY A 26 -11.87 0.03 -4.96
C GLY A 26 -11.73 -0.37 -3.48
N LEU A 27 -10.57 -0.07 -2.86
CA LEU A 27 -10.31 -0.34 -1.44
C LEU A 27 -11.27 0.46 -0.54
N LEU A 28 -11.58 1.71 -0.91
CA LEU A 28 -12.53 2.56 -0.17
C LEU A 28 -13.95 1.99 -0.22
N TYR A 29 -14.40 1.50 -1.38
CA TYR A 29 -15.70 0.82 -1.49
C TYR A 29 -15.75 -0.44 -0.63
N LEU A 30 -14.68 -1.24 -0.62
CA LEU A 30 -14.58 -2.41 0.24
C LEU A 30 -14.61 -2.04 1.72
N ALA A 31 -13.87 -1.01 2.13
CA ALA A 31 -13.88 -0.49 3.48
C ALA A 31 -15.30 -0.10 3.93
N ALA A 32 -16.03 0.62 3.07
CA ALA A 32 -17.41 1.01 3.33
C ALA A 32 -18.35 -0.21 3.44
N HIS A 33 -18.19 -1.19 2.54
CA HIS A 33 -18.97 -2.43 2.58
C HIS A 33 -18.73 -3.23 3.86
N LEU A 34 -17.47 -3.43 4.25
CA LEU A 34 -17.09 -4.15 5.46
C LEU A 34 -17.60 -3.46 6.73
N ARG A 35 -17.53 -2.11 6.78
CA ARG A 35 -18.13 -1.33 7.88
C ARG A 35 -19.63 -1.56 8.01
N LYS A 36 -20.37 -1.58 6.90
CA LYS A 36 -21.83 -1.88 6.88
C LYS A 36 -22.14 -3.30 7.35
N ARG A 37 -21.22 -4.25 7.16
CA ARG A 37 -21.33 -5.63 7.66
C ARG A 37 -20.91 -5.79 9.12
N GLY A 38 -20.57 -4.69 9.79
CA GLY A 38 -20.19 -4.72 11.19
C GLY A 38 -18.72 -5.09 11.42
N CYS A 39 -17.80 -4.86 10.47
CA CYS A 39 -16.36 -4.93 10.74
C CYS A 39 -15.81 -3.58 11.24
N SER A 40 -14.81 -3.61 12.12
CA SER A 40 -13.97 -2.44 12.40
C SER A 40 -12.95 -2.36 11.29
N VAL A 41 -12.76 -1.18 10.68
CA VAL A 41 -11.92 -1.03 9.49
C VAL A 41 -10.95 0.11 9.70
N HIS A 42 -9.68 -0.24 9.71
CA HIS A 42 -8.53 0.64 9.70
C HIS A 42 -8.02 0.76 8.27
N LEU A 43 -7.80 1.98 7.78
CA LEU A 43 -7.30 2.23 6.44
C LEU A 43 -5.90 2.83 6.55
N ILE A 44 -4.91 2.17 5.96
CA ILE A 44 -3.55 2.67 5.85
C ILE A 44 -3.29 2.96 4.37
N ASP A 45 -3.23 4.24 4.03
CA ASP A 45 -2.89 4.69 2.68
C ASP A 45 -1.41 5.10 2.63
N CYS A 46 -0.54 4.21 2.15
CA CYS A 46 0.88 4.53 2.01
C CYS A 46 1.14 5.70 1.06
N LEU A 47 0.17 6.14 0.26
CA LEU A 47 0.30 7.28 -0.63
C LEU A 47 -0.31 8.57 -0.04
N ASP A 48 -0.71 8.58 1.24
CA ASP A 48 -1.28 9.77 1.87
C ASP A 48 -0.24 10.89 2.02
N VAL A 49 -0.32 11.85 1.11
CA VAL A 49 0.54 13.03 1.09
C VAL A 49 0.28 13.99 2.27
N HIS A 50 -0.87 13.88 2.92
CA HIS A 50 -1.29 14.78 4.00
C HIS A 50 -1.08 14.21 5.40
N HIS A 51 -0.49 13.01 5.50
CA HIS A 51 -0.29 12.31 6.76
C HIS A 51 0.43 13.18 7.81
N PRO A 52 -0.14 13.39 9.01
CA PRO A 52 0.40 14.32 10.01
C PRO A 52 1.86 14.06 10.38
N LEU A 53 2.20 12.79 10.65
CA LEU A 53 3.55 12.38 11.03
C LEU A 53 4.64 12.66 9.98
N MET A 54 4.27 12.87 8.70
CA MET A 54 5.23 13.22 7.66
C MET A 54 5.74 14.66 7.80
N LYS A 55 4.94 15.55 8.41
CA LYS A 55 5.31 16.95 8.65
C LYS A 55 6.22 17.09 9.87
N GLU A 56 6.05 16.23 10.86
CA GLU A 56 6.74 16.30 12.14
C GLU A 56 8.10 15.58 12.13
N LYS A 57 8.23 14.51 11.33
CA LYS A 57 9.36 13.57 11.42
C LYS A 57 10.28 13.53 10.18
N GLY A 58 10.13 14.47 9.24
CA GLY A 58 10.77 14.39 7.92
C GLY A 58 11.98 15.31 7.73
N PRO A 59 13.16 14.79 7.33
CA PRO A 59 14.29 15.61 6.86
C PRO A 59 14.12 16.09 5.40
N LEU A 60 13.06 15.64 4.71
CA LEU A 60 12.82 15.89 3.29
C LEU A 60 11.82 17.03 3.09
N PRO A 61 11.98 17.84 2.04
CA PRO A 61 11.06 18.93 1.74
C PRO A 61 9.67 18.40 1.41
N LEU A 62 8.65 19.17 1.80
CA LEU A 62 7.25 18.91 1.46
C LEU A 62 7.08 18.69 -0.06
N PRO A 63 6.29 17.70 -0.49
CA PRO A 63 6.05 17.45 -1.91
C PRO A 63 5.36 18.67 -2.51
N LYS A 64 5.91 19.19 -3.61
CA LYS A 64 5.31 20.32 -4.33
C LYS A 64 3.88 19.96 -4.77
N ARG A 65 2.91 20.75 -4.31
CA ARG A 65 1.50 20.67 -4.67
C ARG A 65 1.15 21.73 -5.70
N ARG A 66 0.14 21.46 -6.54
CA ARG A 66 -0.44 22.35 -7.54
C ARG A 66 -1.77 22.90 -7.04
N SER A 67 -2.28 23.94 -7.69
CA SER A 67 -3.52 24.67 -7.31
C SER A 67 -4.75 23.78 -7.15
N TYR A 68 -4.84 22.67 -7.89
CA TYR A 68 -6.00 21.76 -7.85
C TYR A 68 -5.80 20.53 -6.96
N GLY A 69 -4.90 20.61 -5.97
CA GLY A 69 -4.67 19.49 -5.05
C GLY A 69 -3.96 18.30 -5.68
N THR A 70 -3.34 18.45 -6.86
CA THR A 70 -2.45 17.44 -7.47
C THR A 70 -0.99 17.74 -7.14
N GLY A 71 -0.07 16.82 -7.45
CA GLY A 71 1.35 17.12 -7.34
C GLY A 71 2.24 15.91 -7.21
N LYS A 72 3.33 16.09 -6.47
CA LYS A 72 4.27 15.02 -6.16
C LYS A 72 3.81 14.26 -4.91
N PHE A 73 4.14 12.97 -4.86
CA PHE A 73 4.19 12.23 -3.62
C PHE A 73 5.51 12.53 -2.89
N TRP A 74 5.52 12.23 -1.59
CA TRP A 74 6.74 11.92 -0.87
C TRP A 74 7.49 10.80 -1.59
N ARG A 75 8.82 10.82 -1.58
CA ARG A 75 9.61 9.76 -2.21
C ARG A 75 10.99 9.59 -1.60
N GLU A 76 11.48 8.36 -1.65
CA GLU A 76 12.82 7.96 -1.25
C GLU A 76 13.44 7.09 -2.35
N LYS A 77 14.72 7.31 -2.65
CA LYS A 77 15.44 6.51 -3.64
C LYS A 77 15.66 5.10 -3.08
N VAL A 78 15.38 4.07 -3.87
CA VAL A 78 15.57 2.67 -3.51
C VAL A 78 16.38 1.96 -4.60
N SER A 79 16.86 0.75 -4.30
CA SER A 79 17.56 -0.08 -5.29
C SER A 79 16.61 -0.48 -6.42
N LYS A 80 17.16 -0.59 -7.63
CA LYS A 80 16.39 -1.07 -8.78
C LYS A 80 16.27 -2.60 -8.70
N PRO A 81 15.11 -3.17 -9.07
CA PRO A 81 15.00 -4.58 -9.36
C PRO A 81 16.03 -4.99 -10.44
N PRO A 82 16.56 -6.23 -10.42
CA PRO A 82 17.57 -6.68 -11.38
C PRO A 82 17.20 -6.43 -12.85
N PRO A 83 15.95 -6.64 -13.32
CA PRO A 83 15.57 -6.37 -14.70
C PRO A 83 15.63 -4.88 -15.10
N LEU A 84 15.66 -3.98 -14.12
CA LEU A 84 15.60 -2.53 -14.34
C LEU A 84 16.94 -1.84 -14.03
N LYS A 85 17.97 -2.58 -13.60
CA LYS A 85 19.23 -2.04 -13.05
C LYS A 85 19.92 -1.03 -13.97
N ASP A 86 19.88 -1.29 -15.29
CA ASP A 86 20.61 -0.55 -16.32
C ASP A 86 19.89 0.73 -16.79
N ILE A 87 18.65 0.97 -16.36
CA ILE A 87 17.90 2.17 -16.75
C ILE A 87 18.53 3.41 -16.09
N PRO A 88 19.00 4.44 -16.81
CA PRO A 88 19.77 5.56 -16.24
C PRO A 88 18.88 6.61 -15.54
N ARG A 89 17.92 6.17 -14.73
CA ARG A 89 17.01 7.01 -13.96
C ARG A 89 16.91 6.54 -12.50
N PRO A 90 16.71 7.44 -11.53
CA PRO A 90 16.44 7.05 -10.15
C PRO A 90 15.16 6.22 -10.06
N TYR A 91 15.22 5.10 -9.34
CA TYR A 91 14.07 4.31 -8.94
C TYR A 91 13.77 4.66 -7.48
N SER A 92 12.49 4.83 -7.16
CA SER A 92 12.08 5.38 -5.87
C SER A 92 10.83 4.69 -5.34
N ARG A 93 10.76 4.58 -4.02
CA ARG A 93 9.52 4.34 -3.30
C ARG A 93 8.80 5.67 -3.12
N TYR A 94 7.55 5.74 -3.53
CA TYR A 94 6.67 6.89 -3.38
C TYR A 94 5.66 6.61 -2.28
N GLY A 95 5.45 7.60 -1.41
CA GLY A 95 4.55 7.53 -0.27
C GLY A 95 5.23 7.78 1.07
N LEU A 96 4.55 7.37 2.14
CA LEU A 96 4.95 7.51 3.53
C LEU A 96 6.30 6.86 3.83
N TRP A 97 6.97 7.30 4.88
CA TRP A 97 8.17 6.63 5.38
C TRP A 97 7.82 5.26 5.97
N PRO A 98 8.64 4.21 5.77
CA PRO A 98 8.38 2.88 6.33
C PRO A 98 8.11 2.88 7.83
N LYS A 99 8.83 3.73 8.59
CA LYS A 99 8.64 3.86 10.03
C LYS A 99 7.25 4.38 10.42
N ILE A 100 6.64 5.23 9.59
CA ILE A 100 5.29 5.73 9.82
C ILE A 100 4.27 4.62 9.56
N VAL A 101 4.43 3.86 8.47
CA VAL A 101 3.56 2.71 8.19
C VAL A 101 3.73 1.60 9.24
N GLU A 102 4.96 1.39 9.74
CA GLU A 102 5.23 0.48 10.87
C GLU A 102 4.51 0.94 12.15
N GLN A 103 4.52 2.24 12.45
CA GLN A 103 3.79 2.81 13.58
C GLN A 103 2.27 2.61 13.43
N GLU A 104 1.70 2.99 12.28
CA GLU A 104 0.26 2.83 11.99
C GLU A 104 -0.20 1.36 12.11
N LEU A 105 0.62 0.43 11.62
CA LEU A 105 0.35 -1.00 11.76
C LEU A 105 0.41 -1.45 13.23
N ALA A 106 1.38 -0.96 13.99
CA ALA A 106 1.58 -1.35 15.39
C ALA A 106 0.53 -0.77 16.35
N GLU A 107 -0.13 0.34 15.99
CA GLU A 107 -1.22 0.95 16.78
C GLU A 107 -2.53 0.15 16.73
N ILE A 108 -2.64 -0.83 15.83
CA ILE A 108 -3.85 -1.62 15.64
C ILE A 108 -3.69 -2.98 16.31
N ASP A 109 -4.32 -3.16 17.46
CA ASP A 109 -4.23 -4.42 18.21
C ASP A 109 -5.05 -5.56 17.57
N SER A 110 -4.42 -6.72 17.46
CA SER A 110 -5.04 -8.01 17.10
C SER A 110 -6.05 -7.96 15.93
N PRO A 111 -5.64 -7.48 14.73
CA PRO A 111 -6.49 -7.52 13.55
C PRO A 111 -6.82 -8.97 13.17
N SER A 112 -8.04 -9.20 12.72
CA SER A 112 -8.53 -10.50 12.24
C SER A 112 -8.00 -10.83 10.84
N ALA A 113 -7.75 -9.81 10.00
CA ALA A 113 -7.10 -9.97 8.70
C ALA A 113 -6.54 -8.63 8.20
N ILE A 114 -5.60 -8.72 7.26
CA ILE A 114 -5.00 -7.57 6.56
C ILE A 114 -5.28 -7.73 5.06
N LEU A 115 -5.88 -6.73 4.45
CA LEU A 115 -6.26 -6.71 3.04
C LEU A 115 -5.42 -5.68 2.31
N VAL A 116 -4.62 -6.11 1.35
CA VAL A 116 -3.74 -5.25 0.55
C VAL A 116 -4.31 -5.15 -0.87
N THR A 117 -4.51 -3.94 -1.37
CA THR A 117 -4.89 -3.74 -2.78
C THR A 117 -3.67 -3.64 -3.69
N SER A 118 -3.87 -3.75 -4.99
CA SER A 118 -2.85 -3.57 -6.00
C SER A 118 -3.43 -2.92 -7.25
N LEU A 119 -2.82 -1.82 -7.70
CA LEU A 119 -3.33 -1.02 -8.81
C LEU A 119 -2.63 -1.34 -10.14
N MET A 120 -1.30 -1.51 -10.14
CA MET A 120 -0.54 -1.83 -11.35
C MET A 120 0.32 -3.05 -11.12
N THR A 121 0.48 -3.88 -12.17
CA THR A 121 1.24 -5.14 -12.09
C THR A 121 2.71 -4.92 -11.73
N TYR A 122 3.35 -3.89 -12.29
CA TYR A 122 4.77 -3.61 -12.09
C TYR A 122 5.10 -2.85 -10.80
N TRP A 123 4.09 -2.40 -10.04
CA TRP A 123 4.28 -1.84 -8.69
C TRP A 123 4.36 -2.90 -7.59
N TYR A 124 4.42 -4.18 -7.96
CA TYR A 124 4.48 -5.31 -7.02
C TYR A 124 5.60 -5.22 -5.97
N PRO A 125 6.77 -4.59 -6.17
CA PRO A 125 7.76 -4.50 -5.09
C PRO A 125 7.24 -3.70 -3.88
N GLY A 126 6.45 -2.64 -4.10
CA GLY A 126 5.77 -1.91 -3.02
C GLY A 126 4.72 -2.74 -2.30
N VAL A 127 4.01 -3.61 -3.03
CA VAL A 127 3.07 -4.60 -2.47
C VAL A 127 3.80 -5.60 -1.58
N GLN A 128 4.89 -6.21 -2.08
CA GLN A 128 5.73 -7.15 -1.34
C GLN A 128 6.28 -6.53 -0.06
N GLU A 129 6.75 -5.28 -0.14
CA GLU A 129 7.30 -4.58 1.00
C GLU A 129 6.25 -4.38 2.10
N VAL A 130 5.04 -3.93 1.75
CA VAL A 130 3.99 -3.70 2.76
C VAL A 130 3.48 -5.00 3.36
N ILE A 131 3.36 -6.08 2.57
CA ILE A 131 2.97 -7.41 3.07
C ILE A 131 4.02 -7.94 4.05
N ARG A 132 5.31 -7.84 3.70
CA ARG A 132 6.40 -8.25 4.59
C ARG A 132 6.37 -7.48 5.91
N LEU A 133 6.14 -6.16 5.86
CA LEU A 133 6.04 -5.34 7.07
C LEU A 133 4.81 -5.71 7.90
N ALA A 134 3.65 -5.88 7.27
CA ALA A 134 2.42 -6.31 7.92
C ALA A 134 2.59 -7.65 8.65
N LYS A 135 3.19 -8.65 8.00
CA LYS A 135 3.47 -9.96 8.60
C LYS A 135 4.49 -9.90 9.74
N LYS A 136 5.46 -8.99 9.66
CA LYS A 136 6.44 -8.77 10.75
C LYS A 136 5.75 -8.24 12.01
N ILE A 137 4.80 -7.32 11.85
CA ILE A 137 4.14 -6.63 12.97
C ILE A 137 2.99 -7.48 13.52
N HIS A 138 2.24 -8.14 12.65
CA HIS A 138 1.09 -8.98 12.96
C HIS A 138 1.36 -10.44 12.57
N PRO A 139 2.25 -11.14 13.29
CA PRO A 139 2.58 -12.52 12.97
C PRO A 139 1.35 -13.42 13.10
N GLY A 140 1.13 -14.29 12.11
CA GLY A 140 0.00 -15.24 12.09
C GLY A 140 -1.34 -14.63 11.65
N VAL A 141 -1.44 -13.31 11.48
CA VAL A 141 -2.65 -12.69 10.92
C VAL A 141 -2.69 -12.90 9.40
N PRO A 142 -3.81 -13.38 8.83
CA PRO A 142 -3.89 -13.64 7.39
C PRO A 142 -3.80 -12.34 6.59
N VAL A 143 -2.89 -12.34 5.61
CA VAL A 143 -2.74 -11.25 4.64
C VAL A 143 -3.33 -11.67 3.30
N ILE A 144 -4.31 -10.90 2.82
CA ILE A 144 -5.09 -11.16 1.61
C ILE A 144 -4.71 -10.10 0.57
N LEU A 145 -4.26 -10.52 -0.61
CA LEU A 145 -3.91 -9.62 -1.71
C LEU A 145 -5.00 -9.61 -2.78
N GLY A 146 -5.53 -8.42 -3.09
CA GLY A 146 -6.48 -8.18 -4.16
C GLY A 146 -6.01 -7.14 -5.16
N GLY A 147 -6.82 -6.89 -6.21
CA GLY A 147 -6.55 -5.87 -7.23
C GLY A 147 -5.91 -6.41 -8.52
N ILE A 148 -5.43 -5.48 -9.35
CA ILE A 148 -5.01 -5.74 -10.74
C ILE A 148 -3.81 -6.68 -10.80
N TYR A 149 -2.81 -6.50 -9.94
CA TYR A 149 -1.63 -7.38 -9.92
C TYR A 149 -2.02 -8.81 -9.53
N ALA A 150 -2.83 -8.97 -8.48
CA ALA A 150 -3.32 -10.26 -8.02
C ALA A 150 -4.14 -11.01 -9.09
N ARG A 151 -4.89 -10.25 -9.93
CA ARG A 151 -5.74 -10.81 -10.97
C ARG A 151 -4.99 -11.14 -12.25
N LEU A 152 -4.17 -10.23 -12.76
CA LEU A 152 -3.52 -10.37 -14.06
C LEU A 152 -2.21 -11.16 -14.01
N CYS A 153 -1.54 -11.17 -12.86
CA CYS A 153 -0.29 -11.89 -12.65
C CYS A 153 -0.45 -12.84 -11.45
N SER A 154 -1.54 -13.59 -11.40
CA SER A 154 -1.96 -14.40 -10.24
C SER A 154 -0.90 -15.40 -9.79
N GLU A 155 -0.24 -16.09 -10.72
CA GLU A 155 0.85 -17.02 -10.42
C GLU A 155 2.04 -16.29 -9.77
N HIS A 156 2.49 -15.20 -10.39
CA HIS A 156 3.58 -14.39 -9.84
C HIS A 156 3.20 -13.79 -8.47
N ALA A 157 1.96 -13.35 -8.28
CA ALA A 157 1.47 -12.85 -7.00
C ALA A 157 1.42 -13.95 -5.93
N ALA A 158 0.92 -15.15 -6.26
CA ALA A 158 0.85 -16.26 -5.33
C ALA A 158 2.24 -16.70 -4.84
N ILE A 159 3.24 -16.73 -5.74
CA ILE A 159 4.60 -17.19 -5.41
C ILE A 159 5.39 -16.10 -4.68
N HIS A 160 5.30 -14.84 -5.13
CA HIS A 160 6.25 -13.81 -4.73
C HIS A 160 5.70 -12.72 -3.83
N SER A 161 4.38 -12.57 -3.66
CA SER A 161 3.84 -11.46 -2.85
C SER A 161 4.04 -11.65 -1.34
N GLY A 162 4.11 -12.91 -0.89
CA GLY A 162 4.10 -13.26 0.53
C GLY A 162 2.70 -13.24 1.17
N ALA A 163 1.62 -12.99 0.41
CA ALA A 163 0.25 -13.09 0.90
C ALA A 163 -0.17 -14.55 1.17
N ASP A 164 -1.07 -14.77 2.13
CA ASP A 164 -1.57 -16.10 2.50
C ASP A 164 -2.67 -16.59 1.56
N THR A 165 -3.43 -15.67 0.97
CA THR A 165 -4.40 -15.99 -0.08
C THR A 165 -4.29 -15.00 -1.23
N GLY A 166 -4.01 -15.54 -2.42
CA GLY A 166 -3.91 -14.81 -3.69
C GLY A 166 -5.10 -15.05 -4.63
N ARG A 167 -6.14 -15.78 -4.20
CA ARG A 167 -7.37 -15.87 -4.99
C ARG A 167 -8.03 -14.50 -4.96
N ALA A 168 -8.03 -13.84 -6.12
CA ALA A 168 -8.66 -12.56 -6.36
C ALA A 168 -10.02 -12.52 -5.64
N LEU A 169 -10.10 -11.78 -4.54
CA LEU A 169 -11.36 -11.16 -4.18
C LEU A 169 -11.70 -10.32 -5.41
N ILE A 170 -12.64 -10.82 -6.22
CA ILE A 170 -13.15 -10.13 -7.39
C ILE A 170 -13.84 -8.88 -6.85
N MET A 171 -13.06 -7.81 -6.75
CA MET A 171 -13.54 -6.46 -6.53
C MET A 171 -13.92 -5.93 -7.90
N SER A 172 -14.99 -6.47 -8.48
CA SER A 172 -15.70 -5.79 -9.55
C SER A 172 -16.34 -4.57 -8.93
N ALA A 173 -15.93 -3.38 -9.38
CA ALA A 173 -16.73 -2.18 -9.23
C ALA A 173 -18.02 -2.33 -10.05
#